data_AF-A0A963WJ56-F1
#
_entry.id   AF-A0A963WJ56-F1
#
_cell.length_a   1.000
_cell.length_b   1.000
_cell.length_c   1.000
_cell.angle_alpha   90.00
_cell.angle_beta   90.00
_cell.angle_gamma   90.00
#
_symmetry.space_group_name_H-M   'P 1'
#
loop_
_entity.id
_entity.type
_entity.pdbx_description
1 polymer ?
#
loop_
_entity_poly.entity_id
_entity_poly.type
_entity_poly.pdbx_seq_one_letter_code
_entity_poly.pdbx_strand_id
1 'polypeptide(L)'
;MGEERPVASQGKVVATYRRYDTQLLLFLLRQRRAHRYGRQDPAEDVHNPDEVFASINDKLDRMRAAAIARGEFTPGPGEGSGAGGDQETS
;
A
#
# COMPACT_ATOMS: atom_id res chain seq x y z
N MET A 1 -17.20 9.11 -21.65
CA MET A 1 -18.44 9.31 -20.87
C MET A 1 -18.10 9.01 -19.42
N GLY A 2 -18.51 9.84 -18.45
CA GLY A 2 -18.18 9.63 -17.02
C GLY A 2 -19.47 9.62 -16.22
N GLU A 3 -19.49 8.87 -15.12
CA GLU A 3 -20.66 8.72 -14.27
C GLU A 3 -20.68 9.82 -13.21
N GLU A 4 -21.84 10.44 -12.99
CA GLU A 4 -22.01 11.35 -11.86
C GLU A 4 -22.34 10.56 -10.60
N ARG A 5 -21.53 10.75 -9.55
CA ARG A 5 -21.71 10.09 -8.27
C ARG A 5 -21.97 11.14 -7.18
N PRO A 6 -23.06 11.01 -6.42
CA PRO A 6 -23.33 11.89 -5.29
C PRO A 6 -22.36 11.62 -4.14
N VAL A 7 -21.95 12.68 -3.47
CA VAL A 7 -21.20 12.66 -2.20
C VAL A 7 -22.18 13.08 -1.12
N ALA A 8 -22.37 12.23 -0.11
CA ALA A 8 -23.23 12.51 1.03
C ALA A 8 -22.41 12.68 2.31
N SER A 9 -22.81 13.63 3.14
CA SER A 9 -22.30 13.85 4.49
C SER A 9 -23.48 14.00 5.44
N GLN A 10 -23.43 13.32 6.59
CA GLN A 10 -24.50 13.34 7.60
C GLN A 10 -25.90 13.04 7.01
N GLY A 11 -25.99 12.09 6.07
CA GLY A 11 -27.26 11.69 5.43
C GLY A 11 -27.81 12.71 4.42
N LYS A 12 -27.09 13.78 4.10
CA LYS A 12 -27.46 14.78 3.08
C LYS A 12 -26.47 14.76 1.93
N VAL A 13 -26.94 14.85 0.69
CA VAL A 13 -26.08 15.00 -0.49
C VAL A 13 -25.49 16.41 -0.48
N VAL A 14 -24.16 16.52 -0.48
CA VAL A 14 -23.42 17.78 -0.38
C VAL A 14 -22.74 18.19 -1.70
N ALA A 15 -22.45 17.23 -2.58
CA ALA A 15 -21.84 17.48 -3.89
C ALA A 15 -22.09 16.31 -4.84
N THR A 16 -21.78 16.52 -6.13
CA THR A 16 -21.64 15.45 -7.12
C THR A 16 -20.26 15.53 -7.74
N TYR A 17 -19.61 14.38 -7.95
CA TYR A 17 -18.35 14.31 -8.70
C TYR A 17 -18.51 13.39 -9.90
N ARG A 18 -17.80 13.72 -10.97
CA ARG A 18 -17.78 12.90 -12.17
C ARG A 18 -16.64 11.88 -12.06
N ARG A 19 -17.00 10.60 -12.00
CA ARG A 19 -16.06 9.49 -12.07
C ARG A 19 -15.76 9.19 -13.53
N TYR A 20 -14.51 9.41 -13.93
CA TYR A 20 -14.04 9.04 -15.26
C TYR A 20 -13.61 7.57 -15.28
N ASP A 21 -13.81 6.93 -16.43
CA ASP A 21 -13.19 5.63 -16.70
C ASP A 21 -11.67 5.83 -16.82
N THR A 22 -10.96 5.43 -15.77
CA THR A 22 -9.52 5.56 -15.69
C THR A 22 -8.81 4.75 -16.78
N GLN A 23 -9.37 3.60 -17.20
CA GLN A 23 -8.76 2.78 -18.26
C GLN A 23 -8.83 3.48 -19.61
N LEU A 24 -9.99 4.04 -19.94
CA LEU A 24 -10.15 4.83 -21.16
C LEU A 24 -9.28 6.10 -21.14
N LEU A 25 -9.22 6.78 -19.99
CA LEU A 25 -8.38 7.98 -19.82
C LEU A 25 -6.90 7.63 -20.04
N LEU A 26 -6.41 6.58 -19.39
CA LEU A 26 -5.01 6.13 -19.53
C LEU A 26 -4.72 5.63 -20.94
N PHE A 27 -5.67 4.94 -21.59
CA PHE A 27 -5.54 4.54 -22.99
C PHE A 27 -5.32 5.75 -23.92
N LEU A 28 -6.15 6.79 -23.80
CA LEU A 28 -6.03 8.01 -24.60
C LEU A 28 -4.73 8.77 -24.29
N LEU A 29 -4.34 8.84 -23.01
CA LEU A 29 -3.09 9.48 -22.59
C LEU A 29 -1.87 8.74 -23.12
N ARG A 30 -1.91 7.41 -23.16
CA ARG A 30 -0.84 6.59 -23.72
C ARG A 30 -0.63 6.84 -25.20
N GLN A 31 -1.71 7.06 -25.97
CA GLN A 31 -1.60 7.39 -27.40
C GLN A 31 -1.04 8.79 -27.64
N ARG A 32 -1.47 9.80 -26.87
CA ARG A 32 -1.13 11.21 -27.12
C ARG A 32 0.14 11.68 -26.42
N ARG A 33 0.50 11.07 -25.30
CA ARG A 33 1.63 11.46 -24.43
C ARG A 33 2.40 10.22 -23.99
N ALA A 34 2.75 9.38 -24.96
CA ALA A 34 3.46 8.12 -24.76
C ALA A 34 4.77 8.28 -23.97
N HIS A 35 5.49 9.40 -24.13
CA HIS A 35 6.72 9.66 -23.37
C HIS A 35 6.52 9.71 -21.84
N ARG A 36 5.30 10.03 -21.38
CA ARG A 36 4.96 10.18 -19.95
C ARG A 36 4.05 9.06 -19.45
N TYR A 37 3.09 8.65 -20.27
CA TYR A 37 2.04 7.68 -19.92
C TYR A 37 2.13 6.39 -20.76
N GLY A 38 3.23 6.21 -21.48
CA GLY A 38 3.59 4.92 -22.05
C GLY A 38 3.65 3.86 -20.96
N ARG A 39 3.62 2.58 -21.35
CA ARG A 39 4.03 1.52 -20.44
C ARG A 39 5.46 1.83 -20.08
N GLN A 40 5.67 2.32 -18.86
CA GLN A 40 6.90 2.04 -18.17
C GLN A 40 6.90 0.53 -18.11
N ASP A 41 7.81 -0.11 -18.86
CA ASP A 41 8.22 -1.43 -18.42
C ASP A 41 8.53 -1.25 -16.94
N PRO A 42 7.92 -2.05 -16.04
CA PRO A 42 8.39 -2.02 -14.68
C PRO A 42 9.89 -2.12 -14.83
N ALA A 43 10.63 -1.12 -14.36
CA ALA A 43 12.02 -1.37 -14.08
C ALA A 43 11.98 -2.71 -13.35
N GLU A 44 12.73 -3.69 -13.83
CA GLU A 44 12.98 -4.86 -13.01
C GLU A 44 13.65 -4.30 -11.76
N ASP A 45 12.82 -3.84 -10.83
CA ASP A 45 13.16 -3.66 -9.45
C ASP A 45 13.37 -5.10 -9.03
N VAL A 46 14.57 -5.60 -9.32
CA VAL A 46 15.15 -6.81 -8.74
C VAL A 46 15.41 -6.49 -7.27
N HIS A 47 14.38 -6.02 -6.57
CA HIS A 47 14.33 -6.07 -5.13
C HIS A 47 13.95 -7.50 -4.82
N ASN A 48 14.92 -8.23 -4.29
CA ASN A 48 14.67 -9.53 -3.72
C ASN A 48 13.49 -9.38 -2.74
N PRO A 49 12.34 -10.05 -2.99
CA PRO A 49 11.13 -9.84 -2.20
C PRO A 49 11.39 -10.09 -0.70
N ASP A 50 12.30 -11.01 -0.38
CA ASP A 50 12.68 -11.33 0.99
C ASP A 50 13.37 -10.14 1.68
N GLU A 51 14.19 -9.38 0.97
CA GLU A 51 14.85 -8.18 1.50
C GLU A 51 13.85 -7.04 1.74
N VAL A 52 12.83 -6.93 0.87
CA VAL A 52 11.74 -5.95 1.05
C VAL A 52 10.90 -6.31 2.27
N PHE A 53 10.52 -7.57 2.42
CA PHE A 53 9.75 -8.03 3.58
C PHE A 53 10.54 -7.86 4.87
N ALA A 54 11.83 -8.17 4.87
CA ALA A 54 12.70 -7.95 6.03
C ALA A 54 12.77 -6.46 6.41
N SER A 55 13.01 -5.57 5.44
CA SER A 55 13.07 -4.12 5.66
C SER A 55 11.76 -3.53 6.21
N ILE A 56 10.62 -4.03 5.72
CA ILE A 56 9.30 -3.63 6.21
C ILE A 56 9.12 -4.07 7.66
N ASN A 57 9.44 -5.33 7.99
CA ASN A 57 9.32 -5.85 9.35
C ASN A 57 10.21 -5.08 10.34
N ASP A 58 11.48 -4.82 9.99
CA ASP A 58 12.41 -4.02 10.81
C ASP A 58 11.87 -2.61 11.08
N LYS A 59 11.19 -2.02 10.09
CA LYS A 59 10.56 -0.71 10.26
C LYS A 59 9.35 -0.79 11.20
N LEU A 60 8.51 -1.81 11.05
CA LEU A 60 7.34 -2.02 11.90
C LEU A 60 7.75 -2.29 13.35
N ASP A 61 8.80 -3.08 13.58
CA ASP A 61 9.32 -3.37 14.91
C ASP A 61 9.87 -2.11 15.59
N ARG A 62 10.60 -1.27 14.86
CA ARG A 62 11.04 0.04 15.37
C ARG A 62 9.87 0.95 15.73
N MET A 63 8.83 0.99 14.89
CA MET A 63 7.64 1.79 15.15
C MET A 63 6.87 1.28 16.37
N ARG A 64 6.74 -0.04 16.51
CA ARG A 64 6.10 -0.69 17.66
C ARG A 64 6.87 -0.42 18.95
N ALA A 65 8.19 -0.57 18.95
CA ALA A 65 9.05 -0.25 20.09
C ALA A 65 8.90 1.23 20.50
N ALA A 66 8.87 2.14 19.53
CA ALA A 66 8.65 3.56 19.78
C ALA A 66 7.25 3.86 20.35
N ALA A 67 6.21 3.17 19.88
CA ALA A 67 4.84 3.33 20.38
C ALA A 67 4.69 2.79 21.82
N ILE A 68 5.35 1.67 22.14
CA ILE A 68 5.42 1.13 23.51
C ILE A 68 6.13 2.12 24.43
N ALA A 69 7.26 2.68 24.00
CA ALA A 69 8.00 3.67 24.78
C ALA A 69 7.19 4.95 25.05
N ARG A 70 6.28 5.31 24.15
CA ARG A 70 5.33 6.44 24.33
C ARG A 70 4.08 6.08 25.13
N GLY A 71 3.88 4.80 25.49
CA GLY A 71 2.68 4.33 26.18
C GLY A 71 1.42 4.28 25.30
N GLU A 72 1.58 4.37 23.98
CA GLU A 72 0.49 4.38 23.00
C GLU A 72 0.04 2.96 22.57
N PHE A 73 0.85 1.95 22.89
CA PHE A 73 0.62 0.56 22.49
C PHE A 73 1.00 -0.39 23.63
N THR A 74 0.08 -1.30 23.98
CA THR A 74 0.35 -2.41 24.91
C THR A 74 0.40 -3.71 24.12
N PRO A 75 1.55 -4.42 24.09
CA PRO A 75 1.63 -5.71 23.40
C PRO A 75 0.69 -6.72 24.06
N GLY A 76 -0.01 -7.50 23.24
CA GLY A 76 -0.92 -8.55 23.74
C GLY A 76 -0.15 -9.69 24.42
N PRO A 77 -0.78 -10.44 25.34
CA PRO A 77 -0.17 -11.59 25.99
C PRO A 77 0.05 -12.72 24.96
N GLY A 78 1.19 -12.69 24.26
CA GLY A 78 1.57 -13.69 23.26
C GLY A 78 2.59 -13.25 22.20
N GLU A 79 2.91 -11.96 22.08
CA GLU A 79 3.80 -11.44 21.01
C GLU A 79 5.30 -11.45 21.34
N GLY A 80 5.76 -12.23 22.33
CA GLY A 80 7.17 -12.30 22.72
C GLY A 80 7.69 -13.73 22.81
N SER A 81 8.07 -14.33 21.68
CA SER A 81 9.11 -15.38 21.56
C SER A 81 9.10 -16.00 20.16
N GLY A 82 9.76 -15.35 19.21
CA GLY A 82 10.20 -15.96 17.95
C GLY A 82 11.72 -16.06 17.93
N ALA A 83 12.29 -16.73 18.93
CA ALA A 83 13.69 -17.16 18.86
C ALA A 83 13.81 -18.22 17.75
N GLY A 84 14.86 -18.11 16.94
CA GLY A 84 15.13 -19.00 15.81
C GLY A 84 14.96 -20.47 16.16
N GLY A 85 14.14 -21.15 15.36
CA GLY A 85 13.99 -22.60 15.36
C GLY A 85 14.65 -23.12 14.09
N ASP A 86 15.76 -23.81 14.29
CA ASP A 86 16.64 -24.38 13.29
C ASP A 86 15.92 -25.22 12.23
N GLN A 87 16.41 -25.10 11.00
CA GLN A 87 16.24 -26.13 9.99
C GLN A 87 17.00 -27.37 10.48
N GLU A 88 16.31 -28.48 10.75
CA GLU A 88 16.94 -29.79 10.65
C GLU A 88 15.96 -30.81 10.09
N THR A 89 16.34 -31.28 8.91
CA THR A 89 15.80 -32.38 8.14
C THR A 89 16.05 -33.71 8.85
N SER A 90 15.07 -34.61 8.84
CA SER A 90 15.28 -36.06 8.74
C SER A 90 14.03 -36.71 8.15
#